data_AF-A0A843E8P4-F1
#
_entry.id   AF-A0A843E8P4-F1
#
_cell.length_a   1.000
_cell.length_b   1.000
_cell.length_c   1.000
_cell.angle_alpha   90.00
_cell.angle_beta   90.00
_cell.angle_gamma   90.00
#
_symmetry.space_group_name_H-M   'P 1'
#
loop_
_entity.id
_entity.type
_entity.pdbx_description
1 polymer ?
#
loop_
_entity_poly.entity_id
_entity_poly.type
_entity_poly.pdbx_seq_one_letter_code
_entity_poly.pdbx_strand_id
1 'polypeptide(L)'
;MAFDGRNNIIEMHEDERYIEFDTWAPKKITGHRIGGILGVSRFKTPFAVACEIAGFGYEEPSNKYIVAGNAIEPIMRDYVRKNVSIASDLLGIEGVAGVEDPAPPERCGYDHFHTEKMFGGLVDGYITQNGKRIAVLEIKTMNRNRWEEEKGDVPDVPQEYLMQAGLYTKLSGLSKMIFAIAL
;
A
#
# COMPACT_ATOMS: atom_id res chain seq x y z
N MET A 1 -10.62 22.84 16.60
CA MET A 1 -10.08 22.13 17.77
C MET A 1 -8.99 21.20 17.27
N ALA A 2 -7.86 21.09 17.98
CA ALA A 2 -6.82 20.13 17.63
C ALA A 2 -7.40 18.71 17.80
N PHE A 3 -7.21 17.86 16.79
CA PHE A 3 -7.60 16.46 16.84
C PHE A 3 -6.79 15.75 17.93
N ASP A 4 -7.44 15.24 18.98
CA ASP A 4 -6.77 14.62 20.13
C ASP A 4 -6.69 13.08 20.04
N GLY A 5 -7.13 12.51 18.91
CA GLY A 5 -7.12 11.07 18.65
C GLY A 5 -8.21 10.28 19.39
N ARG A 6 -9.18 10.93 20.06
CA ARG A 6 -10.23 10.27 20.86
C ARG A 6 -11.61 10.20 20.20
N ASN A 7 -11.73 10.46 18.90
CA ASN A 7 -13.03 10.61 18.22
C ASN A 7 -14.03 9.45 18.43
N ASN A 8 -13.55 8.24 18.71
CA ASN A 8 -14.38 7.04 18.84
C ASN A 8 -14.36 6.43 20.26
N ILE A 9 -13.77 7.09 21.26
CA ILE A 9 -13.78 6.58 22.64
C ILE A 9 -15.11 6.98 23.29
N ILE A 10 -15.91 5.98 23.68
CA ILE A 10 -17.14 6.20 24.46
C ILE A 10 -16.77 6.39 25.93
N GLU A 11 -16.02 5.44 26.51
CA GLU A 11 -15.67 5.46 27.93
C GLU A 11 -14.36 4.69 28.21
N MET A 12 -13.61 5.10 29.23
CA MET A 12 -12.40 4.42 29.69
C MET A 12 -12.62 3.90 31.11
N HIS A 13 -12.61 2.58 31.28
CA HIS A 13 -12.79 1.93 32.58
C HIS A 13 -11.43 1.52 33.15
N GLU A 14 -10.75 2.45 33.80
CA GLU A 14 -9.38 2.26 34.32
C GLU A 14 -9.29 1.12 35.35
N ASP A 15 -10.32 0.97 36.19
CA ASP A 15 -10.37 -0.08 37.22
C ASP A 15 -10.48 -1.49 36.62
N GLU A 16 -11.21 -1.61 35.51
CA GLU A 16 -11.47 -2.89 34.84
C GLU A 16 -10.53 -3.13 33.64
N ARG A 17 -9.68 -2.16 33.33
CA ARG A 17 -8.68 -2.19 32.24
C ARG A 17 -9.28 -2.50 30.87
N TYR A 18 -10.43 -1.91 30.56
CA TYR A 18 -10.98 -1.91 29.21
C TYR A 18 -11.46 -0.52 28.82
N ILE A 19 -11.65 -0.33 27.51
CA ILE A 19 -12.09 0.93 26.92
C ILE A 19 -13.26 0.58 26.01
N GLU A 20 -14.35 1.34 26.13
CA GLU A 20 -15.52 1.25 25.26
C GLU A 20 -15.40 2.23 24.10
N PHE A 21 -15.88 1.81 22.94
CA PHE A 21 -15.67 2.55 21.72
C PHE A 21 -16.87 2.47 20.78
N ASP A 22 -17.09 3.56 20.06
CA ASP A 22 -18.04 3.59 18.96
C ASP A 22 -17.35 3.06 17.70
N THR A 23 -17.78 1.88 17.24
CA THR A 23 -17.27 1.27 16.01
C THR A 23 -18.03 1.74 14.76
N TRP A 24 -18.83 2.82 14.84
CA TRP A 24 -19.59 3.32 13.71
C TRP A 24 -18.64 3.73 12.57
N ALA A 25 -18.56 2.86 11.55
CA ALA A 25 -17.69 2.91 10.37
C ALA A 25 -16.19 2.59 10.61
N PRO A 26 -15.81 1.31 10.75
CA PRO A 26 -14.40 0.93 10.80
C PRO A 26 -13.67 1.31 9.49
N LYS A 27 -12.39 1.67 9.60
CA LYS A 27 -11.54 1.91 8.44
C LYS A 27 -11.35 0.59 7.66
N LYS A 28 -11.28 0.68 6.32
CA LYS A 28 -11.04 -0.49 5.46
C LYS A 28 -9.68 -1.13 5.72
N ILE A 29 -9.57 -2.42 5.41
CA ILE A 29 -8.29 -3.15 5.39
C ILE A 29 -7.53 -2.75 4.12
N THR A 30 -6.41 -2.06 4.30
CA THR A 30 -5.57 -1.55 3.20
C THR A 30 -4.30 -2.36 3.05
N GLY A 31 -3.55 -2.12 1.96
CA GLY A 31 -2.27 -2.76 1.71
C GLY A 31 -1.25 -2.58 2.85
N HIS A 32 -1.23 -1.42 3.50
CA HIS A 32 -0.34 -1.20 4.65
C HIS A 32 -0.80 -1.90 5.94
N ARG A 33 -2.09 -2.24 6.05
CA ARG A 33 -2.68 -2.90 7.24
C ARG A 33 -2.59 -4.42 7.17
N ILE A 34 -2.72 -5.01 5.98
CA ILE A 34 -2.82 -6.46 5.81
C ILE A 34 -1.59 -7.20 6.36
N GLY A 35 -0.39 -6.63 6.20
CA GLY A 35 0.84 -7.22 6.76
C GLY A 35 0.81 -7.30 8.29
N GLY A 36 0.29 -6.27 8.96
CA GLY A 36 0.14 -6.28 10.43
C GLY A 36 -0.98 -7.20 10.90
N ILE A 37 -2.10 -7.30 10.17
CA ILE A 37 -3.19 -8.26 10.47
C ILE A 37 -2.67 -9.70 10.43
N LEU A 38 -1.85 -10.04 9.43
CA LEU A 38 -1.28 -11.37 9.25
C LEU A 38 -0.06 -11.65 10.14
N GLY A 39 0.39 -10.67 10.94
CA GLY A 39 1.55 -10.82 11.81
C GLY A 39 2.90 -10.90 11.09
N VAL A 40 2.97 -10.44 9.83
CA VAL A 40 4.18 -10.47 9.00
C VAL A 40 4.86 -9.09 8.90
N SER A 41 4.24 -8.05 9.45
CA SER A 41 4.86 -6.73 9.53
C SER A 41 5.86 -6.66 10.68
N ARG A 42 7.00 -6.01 10.41
CA ARG A 42 8.00 -5.67 11.44
C ARG A 42 7.66 -4.41 12.24
N PHE A 43 6.69 -3.62 11.78
CA PHE A 43 6.37 -2.31 12.34
C PHE A 43 5.09 -2.31 13.17
N LYS A 44 4.12 -3.16 12.80
CA LYS A 44 2.78 -3.17 13.42
C LYS A 44 2.38 -4.57 13.87
N THR A 45 1.89 -4.66 15.10
CA THR A 45 1.28 -5.88 15.63
C THR A 45 -0.19 -6.01 15.16
N PRO A 46 -0.76 -7.23 15.17
CA PRO A 46 -2.19 -7.41 14.88
C PRO A 46 -3.10 -6.56 15.76
N PHE A 47 -2.75 -6.39 17.04
CA PHE A 47 -3.48 -5.53 17.96
C PHE A 47 -3.43 -4.05 17.57
N ALA A 48 -2.25 -3.53 17.20
CA ALA A 48 -2.11 -2.14 16.75
C ALA A 48 -2.95 -1.87 15.50
N VAL A 49 -2.98 -2.80 14.54
CA VAL A 49 -3.81 -2.65 13.33
C VAL A 49 -5.31 -2.76 13.64
N ALA A 50 -5.72 -3.65 14.55
CA ALA A 50 -7.10 -3.74 15.00
C ALA A 50 -7.57 -2.42 15.62
N CYS A 51 -6.71 -1.80 16.44
CA CYS A 51 -6.92 -0.47 16.98
C CYS A 51 -7.10 0.57 15.86
N GLU A 52 -6.20 0.63 14.88
CA GLU A 52 -6.31 1.56 13.75
C GLU A 52 -7.60 1.39 12.92
N ILE A 53 -8.01 0.15 12.68
CA ILE A 53 -9.24 -0.19 11.96
C ILE A 53 -10.46 0.31 12.71
N ALA A 54 -10.47 0.13 14.04
CA ALA A 54 -11.53 0.64 14.91
C ALA A 54 -11.48 2.17 15.10
N GLY A 55 -10.45 2.84 14.55
CA GLY A 55 -10.27 4.29 14.65
C GLY A 55 -9.49 4.74 15.87
N PHE A 56 -8.82 3.83 16.57
CA PHE A 56 -7.92 4.13 17.69
C PHE A 56 -6.49 4.35 17.20
N GLY A 57 -5.79 5.25 17.89
CA GLY A 57 -4.37 5.48 17.69
C GLY A 57 -4.07 6.87 17.16
N TYR A 58 -2.88 7.35 17.53
CA TYR A 58 -2.29 8.55 16.96
C TYR A 58 -2.08 8.31 15.46
N GLU A 59 -2.53 9.24 14.61
CA GLU A 59 -2.09 9.23 13.21
C GLU A 59 -0.57 9.31 13.23
N GLU A 60 0.11 8.28 12.72
CA GLU A 60 1.56 8.28 12.68
C GLU A 60 2.02 9.58 12.02
N PRO A 61 2.81 10.42 12.73
CA PRO A 61 3.19 11.70 12.20
C PRO A 61 4.04 11.44 10.96
N SER A 62 3.81 12.24 9.92
CA SER A 62 4.58 12.12 8.69
C SER A 62 6.08 12.15 9.01
N ASN A 63 6.78 11.09 8.66
CA ASN A 63 8.20 10.94 8.93
C ASN A 63 9.01 11.18 7.64
N LYS A 64 10.33 11.34 7.79
CA LYS A 64 11.24 11.62 6.66
C LYS A 64 11.17 10.57 5.54
N TYR A 65 10.82 9.32 5.85
CA TYR A 65 10.71 8.25 4.87
C TYR A 65 9.41 8.35 4.06
N ILE A 66 8.29 8.72 4.70
CA ILE A 66 7.01 8.99 4.00
C ILE A 66 7.18 10.19 3.07
N VAL A 67 7.78 11.28 3.54
CA VAL A 67 8.04 12.48 2.73
C VAL A 67 8.92 12.16 1.52
N ALA A 68 10.01 11.40 1.74
CA ALA A 68 10.89 10.98 0.65
C ALA A 68 10.16 10.07 -0.35
N GLY A 69 9.38 9.11 0.12
CA GLY A 69 8.57 8.23 -0.71
C GLY A 69 7.63 9.01 -1.63
N ASN A 70 6.82 9.91 -1.06
CA ASN A 70 5.88 10.73 -1.81
C ASN A 70 6.57 11.64 -2.85
N ALA A 71 7.77 12.14 -2.53
CA ALA A 71 8.54 12.97 -3.46
C ALA A 71 9.14 12.16 -4.62
N ILE A 72 9.56 10.92 -4.36
CA ILE A 72 10.25 10.04 -5.31
C ILE A 72 9.27 9.27 -6.19
N GLU A 73 8.09 8.92 -5.69
CA GLU A 73 7.05 8.17 -6.40
C GLU A 73 6.77 8.68 -7.83
N PRO A 74 6.48 9.99 -8.08
CA PRO A 74 6.23 10.46 -9.44
C PRO A 74 7.46 10.38 -10.35
N ILE A 75 8.67 10.57 -9.79
CA ILE A 75 9.93 10.48 -10.54
C ILE A 75 10.15 9.04 -11.00
N MET A 76 9.91 8.07 -10.12
CA MET A 76 10.04 6.65 -10.43
C MET A 76 8.99 6.18 -11.42
N ARG A 77 7.76 6.65 -11.29
CA ARG A 77 6.72 6.34 -12.27
C ARG A 77 7.09 6.84 -13.67
N ASP A 78 7.64 8.05 -13.77
CA ASP A 78 8.15 8.59 -15.02
C ASP A 78 9.35 7.81 -15.55
N TYR A 79 10.25 7.36 -14.67
CA TYR A 79 11.35 6.47 -15.03
C TYR A 79 10.84 5.15 -15.62
N VAL A 80 9.87 4.48 -14.98
CA VAL A 80 9.23 3.26 -15.49
C VAL A 80 8.57 3.52 -16.85
N ARG A 81 7.89 4.66 -17.00
CA ARG A 81 7.27 5.07 -18.27
C ARG A 81 8.29 5.23 -19.40
N LYS A 82 9.45 5.82 -19.12
CA LYS A 82 10.56 5.98 -20.08
C LYS A 82 11.25 4.66 -20.41
N ASN A 83 11.23 3.70 -19.49
CA ASN A 83 11.88 2.38 -19.62
C ASN A 83 10.87 1.24 -19.71
N VAL A 84 9.71 1.49 -20.32
CA VAL A 84 8.57 0.56 -20.30
C VAL A 84 8.82 -0.74 -21.07
N SER A 85 9.87 -0.78 -21.91
CA SER A 85 10.36 -2.02 -22.51
C SER A 85 10.80 -3.04 -21.46
N ILE A 86 11.44 -2.60 -20.37
CA ILE A 86 11.84 -3.49 -19.25
C ILE A 86 10.61 -4.13 -18.62
N ALA A 87 9.53 -3.36 -18.43
CA ALA A 87 8.27 -3.89 -17.92
C ALA A 87 7.62 -4.88 -18.90
N SER A 88 7.77 -4.64 -20.21
CA SER A 88 7.26 -5.53 -21.26
C SER A 88 7.98 -6.89 -21.22
N ASP A 89 9.31 -6.86 -21.12
CA ASP A 89 10.16 -8.05 -21.02
C ASP A 89 9.86 -8.87 -19.75
N LEU A 90 9.79 -8.19 -18.59
CA LEU A 90 9.46 -8.85 -17.31
C LEU A 90 8.09 -9.51 -17.30
N LEU A 91 7.11 -8.92 -17.99
CA LEU A 91 5.76 -9.48 -18.07
C LEU A 91 5.62 -10.55 -19.17
N GLY A 92 6.63 -10.70 -20.03
CA GLY A 92 6.65 -11.63 -21.16
C GLY A 92 5.56 -11.30 -22.19
N ILE A 93 5.33 -10.01 -22.46
CA ILE A 93 4.29 -9.57 -23.39
C ILE A 93 4.89 -9.10 -24.72
N GLU A 94 4.17 -9.34 -25.82
CA GLU A 94 4.53 -8.83 -27.14
C GLU A 94 4.06 -7.38 -27.32
N GLY A 95 4.94 -6.51 -27.82
CA GLY A 95 4.63 -5.09 -28.04
C GLY A 95 5.00 -4.19 -26.86
N VAL A 96 4.53 -2.94 -26.91
CA VAL A 96 4.95 -1.89 -25.97
C VAL A 96 3.91 -1.73 -24.87
N ALA A 97 4.31 -1.99 -23.63
CA ALA A 97 3.50 -1.63 -22.47
C ALA A 97 3.42 -0.10 -22.29
N GLY A 98 2.42 0.36 -21.55
CA GLY A 98 2.26 1.74 -21.09
C GLY A 98 2.21 1.80 -19.57
N VAL A 99 2.23 3.03 -19.03
CA VAL A 99 2.05 3.30 -17.61
C VAL A 99 0.87 4.23 -17.42
N GLU A 100 -0.12 3.79 -16.65
CA GLU A 100 -1.28 4.57 -16.25
C GLU A 100 -1.07 5.12 -14.84
N ASP A 101 -1.26 6.43 -14.68
CA ASP A 101 -1.25 7.08 -13.37
C ASP A 101 -2.48 6.68 -12.54
N PRO A 102 -2.35 6.52 -11.22
CA PRO A 102 -3.50 6.31 -10.36
C PRO A 102 -4.36 7.59 -10.28
N ALA A 103 -5.63 7.43 -9.88
CA ALA A 103 -6.44 8.60 -9.55
C ALA A 103 -5.80 9.36 -8.36
N PRO A 104 -5.67 10.70 -8.41
CA PRO A 104 -5.17 11.47 -7.28
C PRO A 104 -5.96 11.15 -5.99
N PRO A 105 -5.31 11.00 -4.83
CA PRO A 105 -5.98 10.63 -3.58
C PRO A 105 -7.18 11.50 -3.24
N GLU A 106 -7.09 12.81 -3.48
CA GLU A 106 -8.16 13.78 -3.21
C GLU A 106 -9.39 13.57 -4.11
N ARG A 107 -9.19 12.99 -5.30
CA ARG A 107 -10.27 12.70 -6.26
C ARG A 107 -10.95 11.36 -6.02
N CYS A 108 -10.32 10.46 -5.25
CA CYS A 108 -10.89 9.17 -4.89
C CYS A 108 -11.22 9.03 -3.40
N GLY A 109 -11.17 10.12 -2.62
CA GLY A 109 -11.43 10.06 -1.18
C GLY A 109 -10.42 9.18 -0.43
N TYR A 110 -9.17 9.14 -0.91
CA TYR A 110 -8.08 8.33 -0.38
C TYR A 110 -8.31 6.80 -0.48
N ASP A 111 -9.13 6.36 -1.42
CA ASP A 111 -9.39 4.94 -1.68
C ASP A 111 -9.73 4.68 -3.15
N HIS A 112 -8.84 3.99 -3.88
CA HIS A 112 -9.10 3.59 -5.27
C HIS A 112 -10.15 2.49 -5.40
N PHE A 113 -10.48 1.79 -4.31
CA PHE A 113 -11.44 0.68 -4.30
C PHE A 113 -12.69 1.06 -3.50
N HIS A 114 -13.22 2.26 -3.73
CA HIS A 114 -14.34 2.80 -2.97
C HIS A 114 -15.61 1.91 -2.98
N THR A 115 -15.81 1.11 -4.02
CA THR A 115 -16.93 0.15 -4.14
C THR A 115 -16.79 -1.08 -3.23
N GLU A 116 -15.58 -1.39 -2.78
CA GLU A 116 -15.31 -2.53 -1.91
C GLU A 116 -15.65 -2.18 -0.47
N LYS A 117 -16.43 -3.03 0.21
CA LYS A 117 -16.90 -2.68 1.57
C LYS A 117 -15.81 -2.79 2.62
N MET A 118 -14.97 -3.81 2.51
CA MET A 118 -14.03 -4.20 3.57
C MET A 118 -12.58 -3.85 3.25
N PHE A 119 -12.21 -3.88 1.98
CA PHE A 119 -10.83 -3.71 1.53
C PHE A 119 -10.69 -2.42 0.72
N GLY A 120 -9.52 -1.78 0.80
CA GLY A 120 -9.27 -0.53 0.10
C GLY A 120 -7.79 -0.21 -0.05
N GLY A 121 -7.50 1.00 -0.48
CA GLY A 121 -6.14 1.54 -0.52
C GLY A 121 -5.84 2.38 -1.74
N LEU A 122 -4.58 2.81 -1.81
CA LEU A 122 -4.05 3.60 -2.91
C LEU A 122 -2.98 2.78 -3.62
N VAL A 123 -3.14 2.61 -4.92
CA VAL A 123 -2.11 2.03 -5.80
C VAL A 123 -1.22 3.12 -6.37
N ASP A 124 0.03 2.78 -6.66
CA ASP A 124 1.00 3.74 -7.21
C ASP A 124 0.87 3.87 -8.74
N GLY A 125 0.16 2.95 -9.40
CA GLY A 125 -0.18 3.00 -10.82
C GLY A 125 -0.49 1.64 -11.42
N TYR A 126 -0.60 1.59 -12.74
CA TYR A 126 -0.79 0.35 -13.49
C TYR A 126 0.12 0.28 -14.70
N ILE A 127 0.54 -0.94 -15.05
CA ILE A 127 1.08 -1.24 -16.37
C ILE A 127 -0.07 -1.60 -17.29
N THR A 128 -0.07 -1.01 -18.48
CA THR A 128 -1.12 -1.21 -19.48
C THR A 128 -0.57 -1.79 -20.78
N GLN A 129 -1.43 -2.43 -21.55
CA GLN A 129 -1.16 -2.85 -22.92
C GLN A 129 -2.45 -2.70 -23.71
N ASN A 130 -2.38 -2.04 -24.87
CA ASN A 130 -3.54 -1.79 -25.74
C ASN A 130 -4.75 -1.19 -24.99
N GLY A 131 -4.49 -0.25 -24.08
CA GLY A 131 -5.52 0.43 -23.29
C GLY A 131 -6.13 -0.41 -22.15
N LYS A 132 -5.60 -1.60 -21.86
CA LYS A 132 -6.03 -2.45 -20.74
C LYS A 132 -4.94 -2.54 -19.69
N ARG A 133 -5.32 -2.49 -18.41
CA ARG A 133 -4.43 -2.79 -17.29
C ARG A 133 -4.06 -4.26 -17.31
N ILE A 134 -2.77 -4.56 -17.15
CA ILE A 134 -2.23 -5.93 -17.17
C ILE A 134 -1.43 -6.27 -15.90
N ALA A 135 -0.93 -5.26 -15.19
CA ALA A 135 -0.26 -5.43 -13.91
C ALA A 135 -0.45 -4.20 -13.02
N VAL A 136 -0.43 -4.39 -11.70
CA VAL A 136 -0.31 -3.30 -10.73
C VAL A 136 1.15 -2.82 -10.71
N LEU A 137 1.38 -1.51 -10.67
CA LEU A 137 2.70 -0.92 -10.42
C LEU A 137 2.78 -0.48 -8.96
N GLU A 138 3.75 -1.00 -8.23
CA GLU A 138 4.04 -0.65 -6.83
C GLU A 138 5.44 -0.04 -6.76
N ILE A 139 5.59 1.14 -6.16
CA ILE A 139 6.83 1.89 -6.07
C ILE A 139 7.30 1.91 -4.62
N LYS A 140 8.54 1.47 -4.38
CA LYS A 140 9.13 1.49 -3.02
C LYS A 140 10.43 2.28 -3.02
N THR A 141 10.51 3.27 -2.14
CA THR A 141 11.73 4.03 -1.85
C THR A 141 12.44 3.38 -0.66
N MET A 142 13.45 2.55 -0.93
CA MET A 142 14.22 1.86 0.10
C MET A 142 15.51 1.29 -0.45
N ASN A 143 16.49 1.03 0.43
CA ASN A 143 17.77 0.44 0.04
C ASN A 143 17.60 -0.93 -0.65
N ARG A 144 18.12 -1.07 -1.87
CA ARG A 144 18.02 -2.17 -2.84
C ARG A 144 18.77 -3.37 -2.33
N ASN A 145 19.78 -3.14 -1.51
CA ASN A 145 20.49 -4.19 -0.78
C ASN A 145 19.56 -4.99 0.16
N ARG A 146 18.32 -4.52 0.41
CA ARG A 146 17.29 -5.30 1.13
C ARG A 146 16.45 -6.21 0.24
N TRP A 147 16.65 -6.16 -1.09
CA TRP A 147 15.90 -6.93 -2.10
C TRP A 147 16.83 -7.80 -2.96
N GLU A 148 18.14 -7.72 -2.76
CA GLU A 148 19.13 -8.57 -3.43
C GLU A 148 19.43 -9.77 -2.51
N GLU A 149 19.21 -11.01 -2.96
CA GLU A 149 19.66 -12.19 -2.21
C GLU A 149 21.14 -12.50 -2.45
N GLU A 150 21.75 -13.10 -1.42
CA GLU A 150 23.09 -13.70 -1.44
C GLU A 150 23.24 -14.84 -2.47
N LYS A 151 22.15 -15.47 -2.96
CA LYS A 151 22.19 -16.60 -3.93
C LYS A 151 20.92 -16.77 -4.77
N GLY A 152 20.81 -16.06 -5.89
CA GLY A 152 19.93 -16.46 -7.02
C GLY A 152 19.10 -15.32 -7.63
N ASP A 153 18.59 -15.58 -8.84
CA ASP A 153 17.90 -14.61 -9.72
C ASP A 153 16.52 -14.11 -9.21
N VAL A 154 16.19 -14.31 -7.93
CA VAL A 154 14.89 -13.93 -7.33
C VAL A 154 15.12 -12.90 -6.23
N PRO A 155 14.49 -11.70 -6.30
CA PRO A 155 14.61 -10.71 -5.24
C PRO A 155 13.91 -11.16 -3.95
N ASP A 156 14.57 -11.02 -2.79
CA ASP A 156 13.95 -11.22 -1.46
C ASP A 156 13.04 -10.03 -1.15
N VAL A 157 11.78 -10.15 -1.56
CA VAL A 157 10.77 -9.12 -1.31
C VAL A 157 10.21 -9.32 0.10
N PRO A 158 10.28 -8.30 0.98
CA PRO A 158 9.66 -8.37 2.30
C PRO A 158 8.19 -8.81 2.22
N GLN A 159 7.83 -9.81 3.03
CA GLN A 159 6.50 -10.44 2.98
C GLN A 159 5.36 -9.43 3.16
N GLU A 160 5.54 -8.38 3.96
CA GLU A 160 4.57 -7.29 4.12
C GLU A 160 4.23 -6.59 2.79
N TYR A 161 5.20 -6.41 1.90
CA TYR A 161 5.00 -5.80 0.58
C TYR A 161 4.35 -6.77 -0.41
N LEU A 162 4.68 -8.06 -0.33
CA LEU A 162 3.98 -9.09 -1.10
C LEU A 162 2.49 -9.14 -0.73
N MET A 163 2.15 -9.04 0.56
CA MET A 163 0.76 -9.03 1.01
C MET A 163 0.04 -7.74 0.57
N GLN A 164 0.69 -6.58 0.69
CA GLN A 164 0.16 -5.30 0.19
C GLN A 164 -0.20 -5.41 -1.29
N ALA A 165 0.75 -5.88 -2.10
CA ALA A 165 0.55 -5.88 -3.53
C ALA A 165 -0.35 -7.01 -4.03
N GLY A 166 -0.37 -8.15 -3.33
CA GLY A 166 -1.34 -9.21 -3.56
C GLY A 166 -2.78 -8.73 -3.34
N LEU A 167 -3.02 -7.93 -2.30
CA LEU A 167 -4.32 -7.30 -2.08
C LEU A 167 -4.68 -6.38 -3.26
N TYR A 168 -3.81 -5.47 -3.65
CA TYR A 168 -4.10 -4.53 -4.76
C TYR A 168 -4.31 -5.24 -6.10
N THR A 169 -3.52 -6.28 -6.38
CA THR A 169 -3.69 -7.12 -7.57
C THR A 169 -5.06 -7.79 -7.58
N LYS A 170 -5.49 -8.34 -6.43
CA LYS A 170 -6.81 -8.94 -6.26
C LYS A 170 -7.94 -7.93 -6.44
N LEU A 171 -7.88 -6.77 -5.78
CA LEU A 171 -8.91 -5.73 -5.87
C LEU A 171 -8.99 -5.11 -7.27
N SER A 172 -7.87 -5.10 -8.01
CA SER A 172 -7.82 -4.62 -9.40
C SER A 172 -8.29 -5.66 -10.43
N GLY A 173 -8.60 -6.89 -10.02
CA GLY A 173 -8.94 -7.98 -10.94
C GLY A 173 -7.77 -8.42 -11.84
N LEU A 174 -6.54 -8.20 -11.40
CA LEU A 174 -5.31 -8.54 -12.13
C LEU A 174 -4.64 -9.77 -11.50
N SER A 175 -3.60 -10.28 -12.16
CA SER A 175 -2.82 -11.45 -11.70
C SER A 175 -1.32 -11.20 -11.64
N LYS A 176 -0.86 -10.04 -12.12
CA LYS A 176 0.55 -9.67 -12.18
C LYS A 176 0.77 -8.33 -11.49
N MET A 177 2.01 -8.13 -11.04
CA MET A 177 2.45 -6.86 -10.51
C MET A 177 3.92 -6.61 -10.86
N ILE A 178 4.33 -5.35 -10.81
CA ILE A 178 5.73 -4.92 -10.93
C ILE A 178 6.09 -4.07 -9.73
N PHE A 179 7.19 -4.41 -9.07
CA PHE A 179 7.83 -3.53 -8.09
C PHE A 179 8.88 -2.66 -8.79
N ALA A 180 8.76 -1.34 -8.66
CA ALA A 180 9.79 -0.40 -9.02
C ALA A 180 10.47 0.13 -7.75
N ILE A 181 11.77 -0.12 -7.62
CA ILE A 181 12.52 0.17 -6.40
C ILE A 181 13.44 1.37 -6.66
N ALA A 182 13.35 2.36 -5.77
CA ALA A 182 14.13 3.59 -5.82
C ALA A 182 15.11 3.67 -4.64
N LEU A 183 16.34 4.06 -4.95
CA LEU A 183 17.43 4.26 -4.00
C LEU A 183 17.84 5.71 -3.86
#